data_AF-A0A366MI13-F1
#
_entry.id   AF-A0A366MI13-F1
#
_cell.length_a   1.000
_cell.length_b   1.000
_cell.length_c   1.000
_cell.angle_alpha   90.00
_cell.angle_beta   90.00
_cell.angle_gamma   90.00
#
_symmetry.space_group_name_H-M   'P 1'
#
loop_
_entity.id
_entity.type
_entity.pdbx_description
1 polymer ?
#
loop_
_entity_poly.entity_id
_entity_poly.type
_entity_poly.pdbx_seq_one_letter_code
_entity_poly.pdbx_strand_id
1 'polypeptide(L)'
;MKTNRFTETLNITPTPHISFPIGPLLLSEKMFTSLDLVSLFSPLKKKGIDISTLIKALAAYKLSDNFSIKRAHSWLMQPETREYYNLPSFTGKTQYRLLEMLWQNSAFIISGLQERIFSRCQFEHTDVNLDWTSLVLHGSASPMGKYGYSRDHRPDKLQITLGITELAHPINVPIGVTVKAGNVNDVTHFRSTFLQSQKKLTEGSMVIFDKGAGSKQNLELVEVCGHDYLTAKKLNTSDDKIIKTFWQRKPVQLNLDEQTEKRGIYGIKIVKPGSVTYFYFSQGLEAQNLDALSRKVYRQFMEAEVIQECISRNKKLPKKIGISNPLVKITYSVQTKLLQMSEEEALAFLREKLNTGRGGFFALTSSRNLTLAEALERYRKKDSIEKIFHSLKNEIEIKPLRVWTENSIRGAILIGFLAQLFVSLVRYEVPEAKHVATKFIKYSLMNLTVTMMKGKERGHRCLFSNFDALNTAILGLKCGVG
;
A
#
# COMPACT_ATOMS: atom_id res chain seq x y z
N MET A 1 56.85 -23.40 -9.19
CA MET A 1 56.27 -22.14 -8.66
C MET A 1 55.24 -22.48 -7.60
N LYS A 2 55.61 -22.41 -6.31
CA LYS A 2 54.66 -22.50 -5.19
C LYS A 2 54.24 -21.08 -4.83
N THR A 3 52.98 -20.73 -5.05
CA THR A 3 52.38 -19.49 -4.57
C THR A 3 52.21 -19.57 -3.05
N ASN A 4 53.16 -18.99 -2.30
CA ASN A 4 52.99 -18.73 -0.87
C ASN A 4 51.92 -17.64 -0.71
N ARG A 5 50.69 -18.04 -0.35
CA ARG A 5 49.73 -17.13 0.28
C ARG A 5 50.18 -16.94 1.73
N PHE A 6 50.66 -15.75 2.06
CA PHE A 6 50.88 -15.35 3.45
C PHE A 6 49.56 -15.42 4.21
N THR A 7 49.42 -16.38 5.12
CA THR A 7 48.43 -16.37 6.19
C THR A 7 48.98 -15.53 7.34
N GLU A 8 49.07 -14.21 7.15
CA GLU A 8 49.25 -13.31 8.29
C GLU A 8 47.94 -13.30 9.09
N THR A 9 48.03 -13.63 10.37
CA THR A 9 46.89 -13.52 11.28
C THR A 9 46.62 -12.02 11.48
N LEU A 10 45.56 -11.50 10.85
CA LEU A 10 45.11 -10.12 11.03
C LEU A 10 44.76 -9.88 12.50
N ASN A 11 45.65 -9.19 13.23
CA ASN A 11 45.38 -8.73 14.59
C ASN A 11 44.48 -7.49 14.53
N ILE A 12 43.18 -7.68 14.82
CA ILE A 12 42.18 -6.61 14.84
C ILE A 12 42.26 -5.87 16.18
N THR A 13 42.58 -4.58 16.15
CA THR A 13 42.57 -3.71 17.34
C THR A 13 41.32 -2.81 17.35
N PRO A 14 40.55 -2.74 18.45
CA PRO A 14 39.38 -1.89 18.52
C PRO A 14 39.80 -0.41 18.59
N THR A 15 39.12 0.44 17.81
CA THR A 15 39.29 1.90 17.88
C THR A 15 38.15 2.53 18.67
N PRO A 16 38.33 3.74 19.26
CA PRO A 16 37.25 4.46 19.93
C PRO A 16 36.30 5.18 18.96
N HIS A 17 36.54 5.06 17.66
CA HIS A 17 35.73 5.68 16.61
C HIS A 17 34.43 4.91 16.42
N ILE A 18 33.37 5.63 16.06
CA ILE A 18 32.04 5.03 15.90
C ILE A 18 31.57 5.30 14.49
N SER A 19 31.23 4.23 13.78
CA SER A 19 30.71 4.27 12.42
C SER A 19 29.25 3.86 12.43
N PHE A 20 28.37 4.63 11.78
CA PHE A 20 26.96 4.29 11.67
C PHE A 20 26.35 4.76 10.33
N PRO A 21 25.25 4.11 9.87
CA PRO A 21 24.51 4.53 8.69
C PRO A 21 23.99 5.97 8.81
N ILE A 22 24.35 6.84 7.88
CA ILE A 22 23.99 8.27 7.90
C ILE A 22 23.04 8.66 6.77
N GLY A 23 23.00 7.89 5.67
CA GLY A 23 22.17 8.21 4.50
C GLY A 23 20.68 8.44 4.80
N PRO A 24 19.99 7.61 5.61
CA PRO A 24 18.58 7.86 5.95
C PRO A 24 18.36 9.16 6.72
N LEU A 25 19.32 9.57 7.55
CA LEU A 25 19.27 10.80 8.33
C LEU A 25 19.45 12.00 7.40
N LEU A 26 20.44 11.94 6.50
CA LEU A 26 20.68 12.97 5.48
C LEU A 26 19.49 13.12 4.52
N LEU A 27 18.87 12.01 4.09
CA LEU A 27 17.66 12.08 3.27
C LEU A 27 16.51 12.75 4.03
N SER A 28 16.30 12.40 5.29
CA SER A 28 15.27 13.02 6.11
C SER A 28 15.52 14.52 6.31
N GLU A 29 16.76 14.93 6.56
CA GLU A 29 17.17 16.34 6.66
C GLU A 29 16.91 17.10 5.36
N LYS A 30 17.34 16.50 4.23
CA LYS A 30 17.10 17.04 2.89
C LYS A 30 15.61 17.25 2.67
N MET A 31 14.76 16.27 2.97
CA MET A 31 13.31 16.36 2.77
C MET A 31 12.62 17.36 3.70
N PHE A 32 13.06 17.44 4.96
CA PHE A 32 12.54 18.44 5.90
C PHE A 32 12.86 19.86 5.47
N THR A 33 14.06 20.07 4.93
CA THR A 33 14.48 21.37 4.39
C THR A 33 13.76 21.67 3.09
N SER A 34 13.73 20.70 2.17
CA SER A 34 13.23 20.86 0.80
C SER A 34 11.73 21.14 0.74
N LEU A 35 10.97 20.58 1.68
CA LEU A 35 9.53 20.79 1.84
C LEU A 35 9.19 21.80 2.94
N ASP A 36 10.16 22.45 3.58
CA ASP A 36 9.95 23.34 4.73
C ASP A 36 9.01 22.73 5.81
N LEU A 37 9.31 21.50 6.23
CA LEU A 37 8.50 20.75 7.19
C LEU A 37 8.67 21.26 8.63
N VAL A 38 9.77 21.96 8.92
CA VAL A 38 9.99 22.53 10.26
C VAL A 38 8.93 23.59 10.57
N SER A 39 8.61 24.47 9.62
CA SER A 39 7.55 25.46 9.80
C SER A 39 6.15 24.84 9.84
N LEU A 40 5.94 23.67 9.21
CA LEU A 40 4.71 22.91 9.31
C LEU A 40 4.52 22.29 10.71
N PHE A 41 5.57 21.69 11.27
CA PHE A 41 5.45 20.94 12.52
C PHE A 41 5.68 21.78 13.77
N SER A 42 6.56 22.77 13.75
CA SER A 42 6.88 23.61 14.93
C SER A 42 5.67 24.25 15.61
N PRO A 43 4.58 24.68 14.92
CA PRO A 43 3.42 25.27 15.59
C PRO A 43 2.64 24.29 16.48
N LEU A 44 2.77 22.97 16.26
CA LEU A 44 2.00 21.98 17.01
C LEU A 44 2.43 21.88 18.49
N LYS A 45 3.61 22.41 18.85
CA LYS A 45 4.08 22.38 20.23
C LYS A 45 5.00 23.55 20.57
N LYS A 46 4.61 24.34 21.58
CA LYS A 46 5.34 25.55 22.01
C LYS A 46 6.45 25.33 23.06
N LYS A 47 6.44 24.20 23.79
CA LYS A 47 7.37 23.94 24.91
C LYS A 47 7.89 22.50 24.91
N GLY A 48 9.10 22.31 25.42
CA GLY A 48 9.76 21.01 25.54
C GLY A 48 10.58 20.67 24.30
N ILE A 49 10.75 19.37 24.04
CA ILE A 49 11.59 18.88 22.93
C ILE A 49 10.97 19.26 21.59
N ASP A 50 11.81 19.72 20.67
CA ASP A 50 11.42 20.05 19.30
C ASP A 50 10.84 18.82 18.60
N ILE A 51 9.58 18.93 18.27
CA ILE A 51 8.83 17.87 17.61
C ILE A 51 9.26 17.70 16.16
N SER A 52 9.71 18.75 15.49
CA SER A 52 10.16 18.69 14.09
C SER A 52 11.36 17.75 14.00
N THR A 53 12.33 17.93 14.90
CA THR A 53 13.49 17.04 15.04
C THR A 53 13.09 15.60 15.37
N LEU A 54 12.12 15.39 16.27
CA LEU A 54 11.65 14.04 16.58
C LEU A 54 10.97 13.35 15.39
N ILE A 55 10.13 14.07 14.64
CA ILE A 55 9.44 13.54 13.44
C ILE A 55 10.48 13.23 12.36
N LYS A 56 11.43 14.13 12.14
CA LYS A 56 12.57 13.95 11.22
C LYS A 56 13.36 12.69 11.54
N ALA A 57 13.71 12.51 12.82
CA ALA A 57 14.43 11.32 13.26
C ALA A 57 13.60 10.04 13.14
N LEU A 58 12.29 10.08 13.41
CA LEU A 58 11.41 8.93 13.25
C LEU A 58 11.21 8.56 11.77
N ALA A 59 11.14 9.54 10.87
CA ALA A 59 11.09 9.29 9.43
C ALA A 59 12.40 8.65 8.93
N ALA A 60 13.56 9.15 9.39
CA ALA A 60 14.86 8.53 9.12
C ALA A 60 14.92 7.09 9.66
N TYR A 61 14.42 6.86 10.88
CA TYR A 61 14.36 5.52 11.48
C TYR A 61 13.49 4.54 10.69
N LYS A 62 12.39 5.02 10.07
CA LYS A 62 11.57 4.22 9.15
C LYS A 62 12.33 3.80 7.88
N LEU A 63 13.29 4.62 7.46
CA LEU A 63 14.14 4.35 6.30
C LEU A 63 15.41 3.56 6.65
N SER A 64 15.64 3.21 7.92
CA SER A 64 16.74 2.37 8.40
C SER A 64 16.24 1.03 8.96
N ASP A 65 16.63 0.70 10.20
CA ASP A 65 16.40 -0.58 10.91
C ASP A 65 14.94 -0.81 11.32
N ASN A 66 14.18 0.29 11.46
CA ASN A 66 12.72 0.30 11.51
C ASN A 66 12.02 -0.79 12.37
N PHE A 67 12.36 -0.87 13.65
CA PHE A 67 11.62 -1.71 14.59
C PHE A 67 10.42 -0.96 15.25
N SER A 68 10.04 -1.36 16.47
CA SER A 68 8.97 -0.70 17.22
C SER A 68 9.33 0.74 17.62
N ILE A 69 8.31 1.55 17.94
CA ILE A 69 8.49 2.88 18.53
C ILE A 69 9.35 2.81 19.82
N LYS A 70 9.16 1.78 20.65
CA LYS A 70 10.03 1.55 21.81
C LYS A 70 11.51 1.39 21.43
N ARG A 71 11.83 0.70 20.34
CA ARG A 71 13.22 0.59 19.85
C ARG A 71 13.69 1.87 19.17
N ALA A 72 12.79 2.62 18.52
CA ALA A 72 13.10 3.95 18.01
C ALA A 72 13.54 4.90 19.13
N HIS A 73 12.95 4.80 20.33
CA HIS A 73 13.45 5.50 21.52
C HIS A 73 14.86 5.09 21.87
N SER A 74 15.13 3.78 21.99
CA SER A 74 16.49 3.30 22.31
C SER A 74 17.52 3.77 21.29
N TRP A 75 17.19 3.72 20.00
CA TRP A 75 18.03 4.22 18.91
C TRP A 75 18.26 5.74 19.01
N LEU A 76 17.21 6.52 19.27
CA LEU A 76 17.31 7.96 19.49
C LEU A 76 18.07 8.34 20.76
N MET A 77 18.25 7.43 21.72
CA MET A 77 19.01 7.65 22.94
C MET A 77 20.50 7.28 22.80
N GLN A 78 20.91 6.66 21.70
CA GLN A 78 22.32 6.42 21.42
C GLN A 78 23.08 7.75 21.35
N PRO A 79 24.28 7.87 21.96
CA PRO A 79 25.02 9.13 22.04
C PRO A 79 25.19 9.81 20.68
N GLU A 80 25.48 9.04 19.64
CA GLU A 80 25.78 9.50 18.29
C GLU A 80 24.54 10.08 17.61
N THR A 81 23.40 9.39 17.71
CA THR A 81 22.12 9.87 17.19
C THR A 81 21.65 11.11 17.93
N ARG A 82 21.83 11.15 19.26
CA ARG A 82 21.48 12.33 20.06
C ARG A 82 22.34 13.53 19.72
N GLU A 83 23.64 13.33 19.57
CA GLU A 83 24.59 14.37 19.19
C GLU A 83 24.26 14.93 17.81
N TYR A 84 24.03 14.05 16.82
CA TYR A 84 23.66 14.44 15.46
C TYR A 84 22.41 15.33 15.41
N TYR A 85 21.34 14.95 16.12
CA TYR A 85 20.10 15.73 16.16
C TYR A 85 20.07 16.82 17.24
N ASN A 86 21.15 16.98 18.01
CA ASN A 86 21.20 17.84 19.21
C ASN A 86 20.02 17.61 20.17
N LEU A 87 19.67 16.34 20.41
CA LEU A 87 18.52 15.95 21.23
C LEU A 87 18.88 15.81 22.72
N PRO A 88 18.10 16.43 23.63
CA PRO A 88 18.20 16.14 25.04
C PRO A 88 17.74 14.71 25.35
N SER A 89 18.08 14.19 26.53
CA SER A 89 17.53 12.90 26.99
C SER A 89 16.02 13.01 27.21
N PHE A 90 15.28 11.96 26.85
CA PHE A 90 13.83 11.92 27.08
C PHE A 90 13.31 10.52 27.28
N THR A 91 12.09 10.40 27.81
CA THR A 91 11.43 9.11 28.02
C THR A 91 10.63 8.68 26.81
N GLY A 92 10.48 7.37 26.59
CA GLY A 92 9.65 6.82 25.51
C GLY A 92 8.20 7.34 25.50
N LYS A 93 7.64 7.75 26.65
CA LYS A 93 6.32 8.40 26.75
C LYS A 93 6.21 9.64 25.84
N THR A 94 7.31 10.36 25.63
CA THR A 94 7.37 11.53 24.74
C THR A 94 7.05 11.16 23.29
N GLN A 95 7.52 10.01 22.81
CA GLN A 95 7.26 9.57 21.45
C GLN A 95 5.80 9.17 21.26
N TYR A 96 5.21 8.44 22.21
CA TYR A 96 3.78 8.08 22.10
C TYR A 96 2.90 9.33 22.11
N ARG A 97 3.18 10.31 22.97
CA ARG A 97 2.49 11.62 22.97
C ARG A 97 2.65 12.37 21.64
N LEU A 98 3.83 12.29 21.02
CA LEU A 98 4.05 12.85 19.68
C LEU A 98 3.14 12.18 18.65
N LEU A 99 3.05 10.84 18.64
CA LEU A 99 2.16 10.13 17.71
C LEU A 99 0.69 10.54 17.90
N GLU A 100 0.24 10.69 19.14
CA GLU A 100 -1.13 11.13 19.40
C GLU A 100 -1.39 12.55 18.89
N MET A 101 -0.44 13.47 19.14
CA MET A 101 -0.48 14.85 18.66
C MET A 101 -0.50 14.92 17.13
N LEU A 102 0.33 14.11 16.47
CA LEU A 102 0.36 14.02 15.00
C LEU A 102 -1.00 13.63 14.45
N TRP A 103 -1.67 12.64 15.04
CA TRP A 103 -2.99 12.25 14.56
C TRP A 103 -4.06 13.30 14.86
N GLN A 104 -4.07 13.89 16.05
CA GLN A 104 -5.01 14.95 16.43
C GLN A 104 -4.96 16.14 15.45
N ASN A 105 -3.78 16.43 14.91
CA ASN A 105 -3.55 17.51 13.95
C ASN A 105 -3.43 17.00 12.50
N SER A 106 -3.87 15.77 12.21
CA SER A 106 -3.66 15.12 10.90
C SER A 106 -4.25 15.91 9.72
N ALA A 107 -5.42 16.53 9.89
CA ALA A 107 -6.02 17.35 8.84
C ALA A 107 -5.12 18.55 8.46
N PHE A 108 -4.58 19.25 9.46
CA PHE A 108 -3.64 20.35 9.26
C PHE A 108 -2.33 19.85 8.63
N ILE A 109 -1.77 18.74 9.15
CA ILE A 109 -0.52 18.17 8.64
C ILE A 109 -0.66 17.74 7.18
N ILE A 110 -1.72 17.00 6.83
CA ILE A 110 -1.92 16.52 5.45
C ILE A 110 -2.15 17.70 4.50
N SER A 111 -2.96 18.69 4.87
CA SER A 111 -3.15 19.89 4.03
C SER A 111 -1.84 20.65 3.83
N GLY A 112 -1.05 20.85 4.90
CA GLY A 112 0.23 21.54 4.81
C GLY A 112 1.28 20.77 4.01
N LEU A 113 1.31 19.43 4.13
CA LEU A 113 2.15 18.57 3.28
C LEU A 113 1.76 18.72 1.82
N GLN A 114 0.47 18.64 1.50
CA GLN A 114 -0.02 18.83 0.14
C GLN A 114 0.36 20.21 -0.41
N GLU A 115 0.16 21.29 0.36
CA GLU A 115 0.55 22.64 -0.06
C GLU A 115 2.03 22.73 -0.41
N ARG A 116 2.91 22.15 0.41
CA ARG A 116 4.36 22.15 0.17
C ARG A 116 4.76 21.35 -1.04
N ILE A 117 4.17 20.17 -1.22
CA ILE A 117 4.41 19.31 -2.39
C ILE A 117 4.00 20.04 -3.67
N PHE A 118 2.79 20.59 -3.72
CA PHE A 118 2.26 21.26 -4.93
C PHE A 118 2.88 22.64 -5.19
N SER A 119 3.40 23.32 -4.16
CA SER A 119 4.12 24.59 -4.35
C SER A 119 5.55 24.37 -4.86
N ARG A 120 6.15 23.24 -4.47
CA ARG A 120 7.54 22.88 -4.83
C ARG A 120 7.61 22.18 -6.19
N CYS A 121 6.73 21.21 -6.42
CA CYS A 121 6.78 20.34 -7.59
C CYS A 121 5.76 20.81 -8.64
N GLN A 122 6.23 20.99 -9.87
CA GLN A 122 5.35 21.22 -11.02
C GLN A 122 4.96 19.88 -11.64
N PHE A 123 3.77 19.41 -11.29
CA PHE A 123 3.23 18.17 -11.84
C PHE A 123 2.61 18.40 -13.21
N GLU A 124 2.82 17.46 -14.14
CA GLU A 124 2.24 17.50 -15.49
C GLU A 124 0.72 17.32 -15.51
N HIS A 125 0.17 16.69 -14.47
CA HIS A 125 -1.27 16.54 -14.25
C HIS A 125 -1.54 16.30 -12.77
N THR A 126 -2.82 16.33 -12.40
CA THR A 126 -3.28 15.97 -11.05
C THR A 126 -4.27 14.81 -11.05
N ASP A 127 -4.26 13.96 -12.09
CA ASP A 127 -4.91 12.65 -12.05
C ASP A 127 -4.42 11.85 -10.82
N VAL A 128 -5.31 11.09 -10.19
CA VAL A 128 -5.01 10.36 -8.95
C VAL A 128 -5.48 8.92 -9.00
N ASN A 129 -4.71 8.05 -8.36
CA ASN A 129 -5.12 6.70 -8.03
C ASN A 129 -5.57 6.64 -6.56
N LEU A 130 -6.70 5.98 -6.30
CA LEU A 130 -7.17 5.67 -4.95
C LEU A 130 -7.32 4.18 -4.77
N ASP A 131 -6.84 3.70 -3.63
CA ASP A 131 -6.96 2.31 -3.26
C ASP A 131 -6.92 2.15 -1.73
N TRP A 132 -7.36 0.98 -1.26
CA TRP A 132 -7.48 0.66 0.14
C TRP A 132 -6.85 -0.69 0.44
N THR A 133 -6.13 -0.76 1.55
CA THR A 133 -5.59 -1.99 2.08
C THR A 133 -6.00 -2.21 3.53
N SER A 134 -5.81 -3.42 4.05
CA SER A 134 -6.00 -3.72 5.46
C SER A 134 -4.66 -3.97 6.13
N LEU A 135 -4.52 -3.57 7.38
CA LEU A 135 -3.40 -3.92 8.24
C LEU A 135 -3.91 -4.74 9.42
N VAL A 136 -3.19 -5.83 9.71
CA VAL A 136 -3.49 -6.70 10.86
C VAL A 136 -3.06 -5.99 12.15
N LEU A 137 -3.97 -5.96 13.12
CA LEU A 137 -3.69 -5.58 14.50
C LEU A 137 -3.55 -6.85 15.35
N HIS A 138 -2.42 -6.95 16.05
CA HIS A 138 -2.11 -8.10 16.91
C HIS A 138 -2.62 -7.94 18.35
N GLY A 139 -2.94 -6.71 18.77
CA GLY A 139 -3.53 -6.41 20.08
C GLY A 139 -5.02 -6.10 19.98
N SER A 140 -5.72 -6.21 21.12
CA SER A 140 -7.17 -5.93 21.26
C SER A 140 -7.49 -4.58 21.91
N ALA A 141 -6.47 -3.82 22.31
CA ALA A 141 -6.65 -2.59 23.10
C ALA A 141 -7.32 -1.44 22.32
N SER A 142 -7.18 -1.40 20.99
CA SER A 142 -7.70 -0.29 20.19
C SER A 142 -9.14 -0.55 19.71
N PRO A 143 -10.08 0.38 19.93
CA PRO A 143 -11.46 0.23 19.47
C PRO A 143 -11.59 0.25 17.94
N MET A 144 -10.58 0.74 17.21
CA MET A 144 -10.52 0.68 15.75
C MET A 144 -10.31 -0.73 15.21
N GLY A 145 -9.69 -1.61 16.00
CA GLY A 145 -9.47 -2.99 15.62
C GLY A 145 -10.80 -3.72 15.52
N LYS A 146 -11.24 -4.00 14.30
CA LYS A 146 -12.49 -4.73 14.03
C LYS A 146 -12.20 -5.90 13.09
N TYR A 147 -12.89 -7.01 13.28
CA TYR A 147 -12.88 -8.09 12.30
C TYR A 147 -13.51 -7.59 11.00
N GLY A 148 -12.84 -7.86 9.89
CA GLY A 148 -13.23 -7.42 8.56
C GLY A 148 -12.45 -8.18 7.50
N TYR A 149 -12.54 -7.72 6.25
CA TYR A 149 -11.85 -8.37 5.15
C TYR A 149 -10.32 -8.19 5.28
N SER A 150 -9.61 -9.30 5.51
CA SER A 150 -8.16 -9.28 5.66
C SER A 150 -7.48 -9.55 4.31
N ARG A 151 -6.85 -8.51 3.75
CA ARG A 151 -5.97 -8.61 2.57
C ARG A 151 -4.62 -9.28 2.87
N ASP A 152 -4.30 -9.45 4.15
CA ASP A 152 -3.12 -10.17 4.65
C ASP A 152 -3.44 -11.65 4.99
N HIS A 153 -4.61 -12.16 4.58
CA HIS A 153 -5.06 -13.55 4.82
C HIS A 153 -5.12 -13.95 6.30
N ARG A 154 -5.46 -13.01 7.19
CA ARG A 154 -5.60 -13.22 8.64
C ARG A 154 -6.98 -12.80 9.15
N PRO A 155 -8.07 -13.48 8.70
CA PRO A 155 -9.42 -13.16 9.16
C PRO A 155 -9.62 -13.45 10.66
N ASP A 156 -8.73 -14.24 11.28
CA ASP A 156 -8.68 -14.54 12.71
C ASP A 156 -8.21 -13.36 13.58
N LYS A 157 -7.77 -12.26 12.97
CA LYS A 157 -7.22 -11.08 13.67
C LYS A 157 -8.02 -9.82 13.40
N LEU A 158 -7.97 -8.89 14.35
CA LEU A 158 -8.50 -7.55 14.17
C LEU A 158 -7.77 -6.84 13.03
N GLN A 159 -8.50 -6.04 12.26
CA GLN A 159 -7.98 -5.28 11.13
C GLN A 159 -8.20 -3.79 11.36
N ILE A 160 -7.42 -2.98 10.65
CA ILE A 160 -7.73 -1.59 10.31
C ILE A 160 -7.63 -1.42 8.80
N THR A 161 -8.35 -0.45 8.24
CA THR A 161 -8.32 -0.15 6.81
C THR A 161 -7.56 1.14 6.56
N LEU A 162 -6.62 1.12 5.62
CA LEU A 162 -5.79 2.24 5.19
C LEU A 162 -6.19 2.60 3.75
N GLY A 163 -6.55 3.87 3.51
CA GLY A 163 -6.73 4.42 2.17
C GLY A 163 -5.55 5.32 1.81
N ILE A 164 -5.10 5.25 0.56
CA ILE A 164 -4.06 6.12 0.02
C ILE A 164 -4.59 6.82 -1.22
N THR A 165 -4.18 8.08 -1.41
CA THR A 165 -4.31 8.80 -2.67
C THR A 165 -2.90 9.10 -3.18
N GLU A 166 -2.58 8.65 -4.38
CA GLU A 166 -1.35 9.02 -5.08
C GLU A 166 -1.67 9.78 -6.37
N LEU A 167 -0.79 10.71 -6.75
CA LEU A 167 -0.76 11.24 -8.10
C LEU A 167 -0.43 10.10 -9.07
N ALA A 168 -1.22 9.98 -10.13
CA ALA A 168 -1.12 8.89 -11.08
C ALA A 168 0.20 8.94 -11.87
N HIS A 169 0.48 7.85 -12.57
CA HIS A 169 1.66 7.75 -13.43
C HIS A 169 1.70 8.88 -14.46
N PRO A 170 2.87 9.50 -14.69
CA PRO A 170 4.22 9.08 -14.29
C PRO A 170 4.76 9.64 -12.96
N ILE A 171 3.92 10.31 -12.17
CA ILE A 171 4.34 11.03 -10.97
C ILE A 171 4.51 10.07 -9.77
N ASN A 172 3.50 9.24 -9.49
CA ASN A 172 3.54 8.19 -8.45
C ASN A 172 3.86 8.70 -7.02
N VAL A 173 3.42 9.92 -6.68
CA VAL A 173 3.67 10.53 -5.36
C VAL A 173 2.40 10.45 -4.49
N PRO A 174 2.46 9.87 -3.28
CA PRO A 174 1.31 9.82 -2.38
C PRO A 174 1.04 11.18 -1.74
N ILE A 175 -0.20 11.66 -1.84
CA ILE A 175 -0.62 13.00 -1.37
C ILE A 175 -1.69 12.92 -0.27
N GLY A 176 -2.21 11.73 0.02
CA GLY A 176 -3.25 11.52 1.03
C GLY A 176 -3.15 10.16 1.72
N VAL A 177 -3.52 10.13 3.00
CA VAL A 177 -3.63 8.91 3.81
C VAL A 177 -4.82 9.01 4.77
N THR A 178 -5.66 7.98 4.77
CA THR A 178 -6.83 7.87 5.64
C THR A 178 -6.84 6.53 6.37
N VAL A 179 -7.26 6.51 7.63
CA VAL A 179 -7.35 5.29 8.44
C VAL A 179 -8.74 5.14 9.02
N LYS A 180 -9.32 3.95 8.88
CA LYS A 180 -10.65 3.57 9.38
C LYS A 180 -10.59 2.21 10.10
N ALA A 181 -11.67 1.88 10.81
CA ALA A 181 -11.82 0.58 11.45
C ALA A 181 -11.86 -0.55 10.41
N GLY A 182 -11.40 -1.75 10.77
CA GLY A 182 -11.19 -2.86 9.83
C GLY A 182 -12.43 -3.42 9.15
N ASN A 183 -13.62 -3.15 9.69
CA ASN A 183 -14.90 -3.56 9.11
C ASN A 183 -15.49 -2.53 8.13
N VAL A 184 -14.83 -1.38 7.94
CA VAL A 184 -15.26 -0.37 6.97
C VAL A 184 -14.86 -0.85 5.57
N ASN A 185 -15.85 -0.97 4.69
CA ASN A 185 -15.64 -1.34 3.29
C ASN A 185 -15.15 -0.15 2.45
N ASP A 186 -14.63 -0.45 1.27
CA ASP A 186 -14.01 0.55 0.39
C ASP A 186 -15.03 1.57 -0.14
N VAL A 187 -16.28 1.17 -0.41
CA VAL A 187 -17.37 2.09 -0.81
C VAL A 187 -17.54 3.22 0.20
N THR A 188 -17.59 2.89 1.49
CA THR A 188 -17.78 3.87 2.57
C THR A 188 -16.49 4.66 2.84
N HIS A 189 -15.32 4.03 2.72
CA HIS A 189 -14.03 4.70 2.94
C HIS A 189 -13.74 5.74 1.84
N PHE A 190 -14.16 5.47 0.60
CA PHE A 190 -13.93 6.30 -0.59
C PHE A 190 -14.13 7.79 -0.33
N ARG A 191 -15.30 8.17 0.20
CA ARG A 191 -15.65 9.58 0.44
C ARG A 191 -14.58 10.30 1.27
N SER A 192 -14.10 9.68 2.35
CA SER A 192 -13.09 10.32 3.19
C SER A 192 -11.70 10.37 2.54
N THR A 193 -11.34 9.37 1.73
CA THR A 193 -10.06 9.34 1.02
C THR A 193 -10.04 10.37 -0.11
N PHE A 194 -11.08 10.42 -0.93
CA PHE A 194 -11.22 11.37 -2.02
C PHE A 194 -11.27 12.83 -1.53
N LEU A 195 -12.15 13.13 -0.57
CA LEU A 195 -12.33 14.51 -0.08
C LEU A 195 -11.08 15.09 0.62
N GLN A 196 -10.16 14.24 1.11
CA GLN A 196 -8.91 14.70 1.72
C GLN A 196 -7.97 15.34 0.70
N SER A 197 -8.04 14.96 -0.58
CA SER A 197 -7.09 15.38 -1.61
C SER A 197 -7.74 16.18 -2.74
N GLN A 198 -9.06 16.12 -2.92
CA GLN A 198 -9.77 16.73 -4.06
C GLN A 198 -9.43 18.20 -4.29
N LYS A 199 -9.27 19.00 -3.22
CA LYS A 199 -9.02 20.45 -3.33
C LYS A 199 -7.68 20.80 -3.98
N LYS A 200 -6.79 19.83 -4.16
CA LYS A 200 -5.48 20.00 -4.80
C LYS A 200 -5.48 19.56 -6.25
N LEU A 201 -6.56 18.93 -6.70
CA LEU A 201 -6.69 18.46 -8.07
C LEU A 201 -7.26 19.59 -8.93
N THR A 202 -6.76 19.73 -10.15
CA THR A 202 -7.32 20.66 -11.12
C THR A 202 -8.64 20.13 -11.65
N GLU A 203 -9.52 21.04 -12.10
CA GLU A 203 -10.77 20.69 -12.80
C GLU A 203 -10.49 19.67 -13.91
N GLY A 204 -11.34 18.65 -14.00
CA GLY A 204 -11.18 17.55 -14.95
C GLY A 204 -10.08 16.54 -14.61
N SER A 205 -9.46 16.57 -13.43
CA SER A 205 -8.53 15.50 -13.04
C SER A 205 -9.23 14.13 -13.01
N MET A 206 -8.55 13.09 -13.48
CA MET A 206 -9.08 11.72 -13.50
C MET A 206 -8.83 11.00 -12.18
N VAL A 207 -9.89 10.50 -11.56
CA VAL A 207 -9.88 9.73 -10.32
C VAL A 207 -10.02 8.24 -10.66
N ILE A 208 -8.95 7.48 -10.47
CA ILE A 208 -8.86 6.07 -10.87
C ILE A 208 -8.91 5.17 -9.63
N PHE A 209 -9.83 4.20 -9.60
CA PHE A 209 -9.99 3.31 -8.45
C PHE A 209 -10.67 1.98 -8.83
N ASP A 210 -10.68 1.03 -7.90
CA ASP A 210 -11.24 -0.30 -8.14
C ASP A 210 -12.75 -0.39 -7.97
N LYS A 211 -13.32 -1.45 -8.56
CA LYS A 211 -14.75 -1.80 -8.49
C LYS A 211 -15.33 -1.84 -7.08
N GLY A 212 -14.49 -2.04 -6.06
CA GLY A 212 -14.88 -2.05 -4.65
C GLY A 212 -15.42 -0.71 -4.16
N ALA A 213 -15.07 0.40 -4.82
CA ALA A 213 -15.52 1.74 -4.46
C ALA A 213 -16.47 2.39 -5.49
N GLY A 214 -16.76 1.72 -6.62
CA GLY A 214 -17.60 2.24 -7.71
C GLY A 214 -19.11 2.20 -7.46
N SER A 215 -19.60 2.80 -6.37
CA SER A 215 -21.03 3.04 -6.16
C SER A 215 -21.50 4.30 -6.91
N LYS A 216 -22.79 4.35 -7.26
CA LYS A 216 -23.38 5.52 -7.95
C LYS A 216 -23.12 6.82 -7.17
N GLN A 217 -23.29 6.79 -5.85
CA GLN A 217 -23.04 7.96 -5.00
C GLN A 217 -21.58 8.43 -5.03
N ASN A 218 -20.62 7.51 -5.14
CA ASN A 218 -19.21 7.86 -5.23
C ASN A 218 -18.86 8.43 -6.61
N LEU A 219 -19.46 7.91 -7.68
CA LEU A 219 -19.29 8.46 -9.03
C LEU A 219 -19.84 9.89 -9.12
N GLU A 220 -21.07 10.10 -8.64
CA GLU A 220 -21.70 11.43 -8.58
C GLU A 220 -20.88 12.40 -7.71
N LEU A 221 -20.30 11.93 -6.60
CA LEU A 221 -19.45 12.77 -5.75
C LEU A 221 -18.20 13.27 -6.50
N VAL A 222 -17.60 12.44 -7.35
CA VAL A 222 -16.43 12.83 -8.17
C VAL A 222 -16.84 13.89 -9.19
N GLU A 223 -17.95 13.67 -9.91
CA GLU A 223 -18.45 14.60 -10.92
C GLU A 223 -18.89 15.95 -10.31
N VAL A 224 -19.59 15.94 -9.17
CA VAL A 224 -20.01 17.17 -8.46
C VAL A 224 -18.80 17.98 -7.96
N CYS A 225 -17.66 17.33 -7.71
CA CYS A 225 -16.41 18.00 -7.38
C CYS A 225 -15.61 18.46 -8.60
N GLY A 226 -16.16 18.38 -9.82
CA GLY A 226 -15.49 18.88 -11.03
C GLY A 226 -14.40 17.93 -11.55
N HIS A 227 -14.49 16.64 -11.25
CA HIS A 227 -13.48 15.65 -11.62
C HIS A 227 -14.07 14.52 -12.47
N ASP A 228 -13.22 13.88 -13.25
CA ASP A 228 -13.57 12.70 -14.02
C ASP A 228 -13.23 11.43 -13.24
N TYR A 229 -13.88 10.30 -13.54
CA TYR A 229 -13.52 9.01 -12.95
C TYR A 229 -13.18 7.96 -14.00
N LEU A 230 -12.42 6.95 -13.58
CA LEU A 230 -12.20 5.70 -14.30
C LEU A 230 -12.15 4.55 -13.29
N THR A 231 -13.15 3.66 -13.33
CA THR A 231 -13.22 2.54 -12.38
C THR A 231 -13.59 1.24 -13.08
N ALA A 232 -13.14 0.11 -12.54
CA ALA A 232 -13.71 -1.17 -12.90
C ALA A 232 -15.18 -1.26 -12.49
N LYS A 233 -15.99 -1.86 -13.34
CA LYS A 233 -17.42 -2.09 -13.14
C LYS A 233 -17.64 -3.49 -12.58
N LYS A 234 -18.50 -3.61 -11.56
CA LYS A 234 -19.03 -4.91 -11.16
C LYS A 234 -20.06 -5.39 -12.19
N LEU A 235 -19.74 -6.46 -12.92
CA LEU A 235 -20.63 -7.05 -13.92
C LEU A 235 -21.92 -7.57 -13.28
N ASN A 236 -23.04 -7.31 -13.94
CA ASN A 236 -24.38 -7.73 -13.51
C ASN A 236 -25.12 -8.51 -14.61
N THR A 237 -26.33 -8.98 -14.33
CA THR A 237 -27.13 -9.80 -15.26
C THR A 237 -27.43 -9.11 -16.60
N SER A 238 -27.52 -7.77 -16.62
CA SER A 238 -27.71 -7.03 -17.87
C SER A 238 -26.47 -7.08 -18.77
N ASP A 239 -25.28 -7.15 -18.15
CA ASP A 239 -24.01 -7.23 -18.85
C ASP A 239 -23.80 -8.61 -19.49
N ASP A 240 -24.46 -9.66 -18.98
CA ASP A 240 -24.41 -11.00 -19.58
C ASP A 240 -24.98 -11.01 -21.01
N LYS A 241 -25.93 -10.12 -21.32
CA LYS A 241 -26.45 -9.94 -22.70
C LYS A 241 -25.38 -9.35 -23.62
N ILE A 242 -24.55 -8.44 -23.09
CA ILE A 242 -23.42 -7.85 -23.83
C ILE A 242 -22.35 -8.91 -24.06
N ILE A 243 -22.03 -9.71 -23.03
CA ILE A 243 -21.07 -10.81 -23.11
C ILE A 243 -21.48 -11.83 -24.19
N LYS A 244 -22.75 -12.26 -24.21
CA LYS A 244 -23.27 -13.19 -25.23
C LYS A 244 -23.13 -12.66 -26.65
N THR A 245 -23.28 -11.35 -26.84
CA THR A 245 -23.19 -10.68 -28.16
C THR A 245 -21.81 -10.07 -28.43
N PHE A 246 -20.83 -10.28 -27.56
CA PHE A 246 -19.55 -9.56 -27.60
C PHE A 246 -18.80 -9.78 -28.92
N TRP A 247 -18.65 -11.03 -29.34
CA TRP A 247 -17.96 -11.37 -30.59
C TRP A 247 -18.73 -10.94 -31.85
N GLN A 248 -20.06 -10.94 -31.79
CA GLN A 248 -20.93 -10.43 -32.87
C GLN A 248 -20.76 -8.92 -33.08
N ARG A 249 -20.34 -8.19 -32.03
CA ARG A 249 -20.05 -6.75 -32.07
C ARG A 249 -18.67 -6.42 -32.64
N LYS A 250 -17.93 -7.40 -33.19
CA LYS A 250 -16.61 -7.23 -33.83
C LYS A 250 -15.63 -6.45 -32.94
N PRO A 251 -15.23 -7.04 -31.79
CA PRO A 251 -14.38 -6.35 -30.83
C PRO A 251 -13.00 -6.07 -31.42
N VAL A 252 -12.41 -4.93 -31.03
CA VAL A 252 -11.09 -4.50 -31.49
C VAL A 252 -10.02 -5.16 -30.64
N GLN A 253 -9.02 -5.79 -31.27
CA GLN A 253 -7.86 -6.31 -30.55
C GLN A 253 -6.92 -5.17 -30.14
N LEU A 254 -6.42 -5.23 -28.91
CA LEU A 254 -5.55 -4.21 -28.30
C LEU A 254 -4.14 -4.77 -28.13
N ASN A 255 -3.16 -4.08 -28.72
CA ASN A 255 -1.74 -4.39 -28.61
C ASN A 255 -1.07 -3.24 -27.84
N LEU A 256 -1.09 -3.31 -26.51
CA LEU A 256 -0.49 -2.28 -25.64
C LEU A 256 0.99 -2.57 -25.33
N ASP A 257 1.35 -3.85 -25.29
CA ASP A 257 2.69 -4.38 -25.03
C ASP A 257 2.83 -5.80 -25.66
N GLU A 258 4.06 -6.32 -25.76
CA GLU A 258 4.32 -7.67 -26.30
C GLU A 258 3.57 -8.79 -25.56
N GLN A 259 3.22 -8.60 -24.28
CA GLN A 259 2.47 -9.59 -23.51
C GLN A 259 0.97 -9.57 -23.83
N THR A 260 0.40 -8.40 -24.13
CA THR A 260 -0.98 -8.25 -24.60
C THR A 260 -1.16 -8.82 -26.01
N GLU A 261 -0.12 -8.74 -26.84
CA GLU A 261 -0.11 -9.36 -28.16
C GLU A 261 -0.18 -10.89 -28.06
N LYS A 262 0.59 -11.49 -27.13
CA LYS A 262 0.60 -12.95 -26.89
C LYS A 262 -0.65 -13.49 -26.19
N ARG A 263 -1.37 -12.68 -25.41
CA ARG A 263 -2.53 -13.10 -24.59
C ARG A 263 -3.87 -12.49 -25.04
N GLY A 264 -3.92 -11.89 -26.23
CA GLY A 264 -5.10 -11.40 -26.93
C GLY A 264 -6.12 -10.66 -26.06
N ILE A 265 -6.09 -9.33 -26.08
CA ILE A 265 -7.11 -8.51 -25.42
C ILE A 265 -8.02 -7.89 -26.47
N TYR A 266 -9.32 -8.06 -26.30
CA TYR A 266 -10.33 -7.57 -27.21
C TYR A 266 -11.26 -6.61 -26.48
N GLY A 267 -11.68 -5.53 -27.13
CA GLY A 267 -12.48 -4.48 -26.50
C GLY A 267 -13.63 -3.98 -27.36
N ILE A 268 -14.74 -3.61 -26.72
CA ILE A 268 -15.82 -2.81 -27.31
C ILE A 268 -16.12 -1.60 -26.43
N LYS A 269 -16.47 -0.49 -27.07
CA LYS A 269 -16.84 0.76 -26.42
C LYS A 269 -18.34 0.99 -26.53
N ILE A 270 -18.98 1.28 -25.40
CA ILE A 270 -20.42 1.54 -25.30
C ILE A 270 -20.61 2.89 -24.63
N VAL A 271 -21.06 3.87 -25.41
CA VAL A 271 -21.38 5.21 -24.90
C VAL A 271 -22.80 5.21 -24.34
N LYS A 272 -22.97 5.75 -23.13
CA LYS A 272 -24.26 5.92 -22.45
C LYS A 272 -24.42 7.40 -22.08
N PRO A 273 -25.65 7.85 -21.75
CA PRO A 273 -25.84 9.18 -21.18
C PRO A 273 -24.97 9.36 -19.92
N GLY A 274 -24.07 10.33 -19.93
CA GLY A 274 -23.19 10.67 -18.80
C GLY A 274 -22.06 9.69 -18.48
N SER A 275 -21.89 8.59 -19.22
CA SER A 275 -20.75 7.68 -18.98
C SER A 275 -20.42 6.83 -20.19
N VAL A 276 -19.17 6.38 -20.27
CA VAL A 276 -18.70 5.42 -21.28
C VAL A 276 -18.31 4.13 -20.57
N THR A 277 -18.83 3.00 -21.05
CA THR A 277 -18.43 1.67 -20.58
C THR A 277 -17.56 1.00 -21.64
N TYR A 278 -16.38 0.54 -21.23
CA TYR A 278 -15.44 -0.22 -22.04
C TYR A 278 -15.50 -1.67 -21.58
N PHE A 279 -15.94 -2.58 -22.45
CA PHE A 279 -15.96 -4.01 -22.17
C PHE A 279 -14.75 -4.66 -22.80
N TYR A 280 -14.07 -5.50 -22.04
CA TYR A 280 -12.89 -6.22 -22.47
C TYR A 280 -13.06 -7.71 -22.27
N PHE A 281 -12.43 -8.47 -23.15
CA PHE A 281 -12.15 -9.89 -22.99
C PHE A 281 -10.63 -10.09 -23.00
N SER A 282 -10.11 -10.82 -22.00
CA SER A 282 -8.70 -11.18 -21.92
C SER A 282 -8.56 -12.69 -21.83
N GLN A 283 -7.84 -13.29 -22.78
CA GLN A 283 -7.59 -14.75 -22.77
C GLN A 283 -6.74 -15.14 -21.55
N GLY A 284 -5.78 -14.29 -21.17
CA GLY A 284 -4.99 -14.50 -19.94
C GLY A 284 -5.85 -14.53 -18.67
N LEU A 285 -6.82 -13.62 -18.56
CA LEU A 285 -7.75 -13.60 -17.42
C LEU A 285 -8.70 -14.81 -17.44
N GLU A 286 -9.14 -15.24 -18.63
CA GLU A 286 -9.95 -16.43 -18.79
C GLU A 286 -9.22 -17.69 -18.29
N ALA A 287 -7.97 -17.90 -18.72
CA ALA A 287 -7.16 -19.02 -18.27
C ALA A 287 -7.00 -19.04 -16.74
N GLN A 288 -6.65 -17.89 -16.14
CA GLN A 288 -6.52 -17.77 -14.69
C GLN A 288 -7.83 -18.08 -13.94
N ASN A 289 -8.97 -17.62 -14.47
CA ASN A 289 -10.27 -17.85 -13.86
C ASN A 289 -10.75 -19.29 -14.06
N LEU A 290 -10.40 -19.96 -15.16
CA LEU A 290 -10.64 -21.38 -15.35
C LEU A 290 -9.85 -22.21 -14.33
N ASP A 291 -8.58 -21.88 -14.08
CA ASP A 291 -7.76 -22.55 -13.06
C ASP A 291 -8.31 -22.32 -11.65
N ALA A 292 -8.76 -21.11 -11.34
CA ALA A 292 -9.40 -20.78 -10.06
C ALA A 292 -10.75 -21.51 -9.91
N LEU A 293 -11.53 -21.62 -10.99
CA LEU A 293 -12.79 -22.36 -11.02
C LEU A 293 -12.55 -23.85 -10.77
N SER A 294 -11.59 -24.48 -11.44
CA SER A 294 -11.23 -25.88 -11.24
C SER A 294 -10.85 -26.17 -9.79
N ARG A 295 -10.02 -25.31 -9.18
CA ARG A 295 -9.66 -25.41 -7.75
C ARG A 295 -10.86 -25.26 -6.83
N LYS A 296 -11.82 -24.39 -7.17
CA LYS A 296 -13.05 -24.18 -6.39
C LYS A 296 -14.02 -25.35 -6.51
N VAL A 297 -14.19 -25.89 -7.72
CA VAL A 297 -15.01 -27.09 -8.00
C VAL A 297 -14.49 -28.24 -7.16
N TYR A 298 -13.20 -28.54 -7.24
CA TYR A 298 -12.59 -29.62 -6.47
C TYR A 298 -12.76 -29.43 -4.96
N ARG A 299 -12.55 -28.21 -4.45
CA ARG A 299 -12.77 -27.92 -3.02
C ARG A 299 -14.22 -28.18 -2.57
N GLN A 300 -15.21 -27.75 -3.36
CA GLN A 300 -16.61 -27.98 -3.02
C GLN A 300 -17.01 -29.45 -3.12
N PHE A 301 -16.40 -30.20 -4.05
CA PHE A 301 -16.55 -31.64 -4.12
C PHE A 301 -16.01 -32.32 -2.85
N MET A 302 -14.77 -32.03 -2.45
CA MET A 302 -14.18 -32.57 -1.22
C MET A 302 -14.99 -32.20 0.04
N GLU A 303 -15.50 -30.96 0.12
CA GLU A 303 -16.40 -30.55 1.23
C GLU A 303 -17.68 -31.40 1.25
N ALA A 304 -18.27 -31.69 0.09
CA ALA A 304 -19.45 -32.52 -0.03
C ALA A 304 -19.16 -33.99 0.33
N GLU A 305 -18.00 -34.53 -0.06
CA GLU A 305 -17.57 -35.90 0.32
C GLU A 305 -17.41 -36.04 1.83
N VAL A 306 -16.74 -35.09 2.50
CA VAL A 306 -16.58 -35.11 3.96
C VAL A 306 -17.95 -35.08 4.66
N ILE A 307 -18.89 -34.29 4.15
CA ILE A 307 -20.26 -34.25 4.67
C ILE A 307 -20.96 -35.60 4.44
N GLN A 308 -20.81 -36.21 3.27
CA GLN A 308 -21.39 -37.51 2.96
C GLN A 308 -20.82 -38.62 3.86
N GLU A 309 -19.52 -38.61 4.13
CA GLU A 309 -18.87 -39.55 5.04
C GLU A 309 -19.34 -39.36 6.49
N CYS A 310 -19.56 -38.11 6.91
CA CYS A 310 -20.14 -37.85 8.23
C CYS A 310 -21.57 -38.38 8.34
N ILE A 311 -22.39 -38.20 7.30
CA ILE A 311 -23.77 -38.72 7.25
C ILE A 311 -23.76 -40.24 7.30
N SER A 312 -22.94 -40.91 6.48
CA SER A 312 -22.89 -42.38 6.42
C SER A 312 -22.37 -43.01 7.71
N ARG A 313 -21.42 -42.36 8.39
CA ARG A 313 -20.86 -42.82 9.67
C ARG A 313 -21.61 -42.30 10.91
N ASN A 314 -22.74 -41.62 10.71
CA ASN A 314 -23.53 -40.97 11.77
C ASN A 314 -22.68 -40.07 12.72
N LYS A 315 -21.70 -39.37 12.15
CA LYS A 315 -20.79 -38.46 12.87
C LYS A 315 -21.33 -37.04 12.88
N LYS A 316 -20.87 -36.24 13.85
CA LYS A 316 -21.21 -34.80 13.93
C LYS A 316 -20.69 -34.07 12.69
N LEU A 317 -21.56 -33.28 12.06
CA LEU A 317 -21.21 -32.46 10.91
C LEU A 317 -20.22 -31.34 11.27
N PRO A 318 -19.31 -30.97 10.36
CA PRO A 318 -18.23 -30.01 10.64
C PRO A 318 -18.70 -28.55 10.84
N LYS A 319 -19.91 -28.17 10.39
CA LYS A 319 -20.48 -26.83 10.61
C LYS A 319 -21.59 -26.85 11.67
N LYS A 320 -21.47 -26.00 12.70
CA LYS A 320 -22.53 -25.72 13.67
C LYS A 320 -23.39 -24.55 13.20
N ILE A 321 -24.68 -24.79 12.98
CA ILE A 321 -25.70 -23.74 13.08
C ILE A 321 -26.27 -23.86 14.50
N GLY A 322 -26.06 -22.85 15.33
CA GLY A 322 -26.52 -22.87 16.71
C GLY A 322 -27.10 -21.54 17.11
N ILE A 323 -28.29 -21.56 17.69
CA ILE A 323 -28.84 -20.44 18.46
C ILE A 323 -28.59 -20.80 19.93
N SER A 324 -27.90 -19.92 20.66
CA SER A 324 -27.68 -20.09 22.09
C SER A 324 -28.92 -19.59 22.85
N ASN A 325 -30.01 -20.36 22.75
CA ASN A 325 -31.22 -20.12 23.50
C ASN A 325 -31.76 -21.45 24.05
N PRO A 326 -31.85 -21.63 25.38
CA PRO A 326 -32.34 -22.87 26.01
C PRO A 326 -33.77 -23.27 25.61
N LEU A 327 -34.58 -22.32 25.13
CA LEU A 327 -35.95 -22.56 24.67
C LEU A 327 -36.04 -22.94 23.19
N VAL A 328 -34.92 -22.90 22.45
CA VAL A 328 -34.92 -23.12 21.00
C VAL A 328 -34.18 -24.41 20.67
N LYS A 329 -34.95 -25.42 20.26
CA LYS A 329 -34.41 -26.66 19.68
C LYS A 329 -34.34 -26.52 18.16
N ILE A 330 -33.14 -26.62 17.59
CA ILE A 330 -32.95 -26.63 16.13
C ILE A 330 -32.69 -28.07 15.68
N THR A 331 -33.49 -28.54 14.74
CA THR A 331 -33.26 -29.79 14.02
C THR A 331 -33.10 -29.44 12.54
N TYR A 332 -32.00 -29.86 11.91
CA TYR A 332 -31.81 -29.72 10.47
C TYR A 332 -31.38 -31.06 9.88
N SER A 333 -31.96 -31.39 8.73
CA SER A 333 -31.54 -32.53 7.91
C SER A 333 -30.60 -32.04 6.80
N VAL A 334 -29.56 -32.81 6.52
CA VAL A 334 -28.62 -32.55 5.42
C VAL A 334 -28.63 -33.77 4.53
N GLN A 335 -28.82 -33.55 3.22
CA GLN A 335 -28.74 -34.57 2.19
C GLN A 335 -27.71 -34.13 1.15
N THR A 336 -26.92 -35.07 0.63
CA THR A 336 -26.00 -34.79 -0.47
C THR A 336 -26.54 -35.39 -1.76
N LYS A 337 -26.17 -34.78 -2.90
CA LYS A 337 -26.48 -35.32 -4.23
C LYS A 337 -25.49 -36.39 -4.69
N LEU A 338 -24.42 -36.63 -3.92
CA LEU A 338 -23.33 -37.53 -4.29
C LEU A 338 -23.76 -39.00 -4.33
N LEU A 339 -24.83 -39.38 -3.62
CA LEU A 339 -25.37 -40.74 -3.65
C LEU A 339 -25.95 -41.13 -5.02
N GLN A 340 -26.24 -40.15 -5.88
CA GLN A 340 -26.92 -40.34 -7.17
C GLN A 340 -26.02 -40.00 -8.36
N MET A 341 -24.74 -39.75 -8.14
CA MET A 341 -23.82 -39.25 -9.17
C MET A 341 -22.44 -39.89 -9.02
N SER A 342 -21.76 -40.17 -10.13
CA SER A 342 -20.32 -40.48 -10.10
C SER A 342 -19.49 -39.25 -9.71
N GLU A 343 -18.21 -39.46 -9.38
CA GLU A 343 -17.27 -38.35 -9.14
C GLU A 343 -17.18 -37.43 -10.37
N GLU A 344 -17.06 -38.00 -11.57
CA GLU A 344 -16.99 -37.26 -12.82
C GLU A 344 -18.27 -36.45 -13.08
N GLU A 345 -19.44 -37.04 -12.84
CA GLU A 345 -20.74 -36.37 -12.99
C GLU A 345 -20.90 -35.22 -11.99
N ALA A 346 -20.48 -35.42 -10.74
CA ALA A 346 -20.55 -34.39 -9.70
C ALA A 346 -19.61 -33.21 -10.01
N LEU A 347 -18.39 -33.48 -10.48
CA LEU A 347 -17.45 -32.44 -10.90
C LEU A 347 -17.97 -31.69 -12.13
N ALA A 348 -18.56 -32.37 -13.11
CA ALA A 348 -19.17 -31.75 -14.28
C ALA A 348 -20.35 -30.84 -13.88
N PHE A 349 -21.24 -31.32 -13.00
CA PHE A 349 -22.37 -30.55 -12.48
C PHE A 349 -21.90 -29.29 -11.72
N LEU A 350 -20.90 -29.42 -10.85
CA LEU A 350 -20.33 -28.28 -10.13
C LEU A 350 -19.69 -27.28 -11.10
N ARG A 351 -18.98 -27.76 -12.12
CA ARG A 351 -18.34 -26.91 -13.13
C ARG A 351 -19.39 -26.12 -13.92
N GLU A 352 -20.48 -26.76 -14.34
CA GLU A 352 -21.60 -26.09 -15.01
C GLU A 352 -22.23 -25.00 -14.12
N LYS A 353 -22.55 -25.34 -12.86
CA LYS A 353 -23.23 -24.40 -11.95
C LYS A 353 -22.35 -23.26 -11.45
N LEU A 354 -21.05 -23.48 -11.32
CA LEU A 354 -20.10 -22.48 -10.83
C LEU A 354 -19.52 -21.62 -11.97
N ASN A 355 -19.56 -22.09 -13.22
CA ASN A 355 -19.12 -21.31 -14.36
C ASN A 355 -20.12 -20.21 -14.69
N THR A 356 -19.76 -18.97 -14.40
CA THR A 356 -20.60 -17.80 -14.72
C THR A 356 -20.52 -17.39 -16.19
N GLY A 357 -19.60 -17.95 -16.97
CA GLY A 357 -19.31 -17.52 -18.35
C GLY A 357 -18.61 -16.15 -18.43
N ARG A 358 -18.29 -15.52 -17.29
CA ARG A 358 -17.64 -14.21 -17.21
C ARG A 358 -16.11 -14.29 -17.13
N GLY A 359 -15.52 -15.49 -17.21
CA GLY A 359 -14.12 -15.77 -16.85
C GLY A 359 -13.08 -14.88 -17.55
N GLY A 360 -13.28 -14.53 -18.83
CA GLY A 360 -12.37 -13.60 -19.52
C GLY A 360 -12.80 -12.13 -19.49
N PHE A 361 -13.99 -11.83 -18.97
CA PHE A 361 -14.64 -10.54 -19.16
C PHE A 361 -14.43 -9.60 -17.97
N PHE A 362 -14.13 -8.35 -18.29
CA PHE A 362 -14.18 -7.24 -17.34
C PHE A 362 -14.66 -5.98 -18.05
N ALA A 363 -15.12 -5.00 -17.29
CA ALA A 363 -15.54 -3.72 -17.83
C ALA A 363 -15.00 -2.57 -17.01
N LEU A 364 -14.67 -1.47 -17.68
CA LEU A 364 -14.31 -0.19 -17.07
C LEU A 364 -15.41 0.82 -17.39
N THR A 365 -15.67 1.74 -16.48
CA THR A 365 -16.59 2.86 -16.67
C THR A 365 -15.84 4.16 -16.42
N SER A 366 -16.07 5.15 -17.28
CA SER A 366 -15.54 6.50 -17.14
C SER A 366 -16.59 7.56 -17.43
N SER A 367 -16.51 8.70 -16.77
CA SER A 367 -17.25 9.93 -17.14
C SER A 367 -16.70 10.54 -18.42
N ARG A 368 -15.40 10.35 -18.70
CA ARG A 368 -14.71 10.84 -19.89
C ARG A 368 -14.76 9.85 -21.06
N ASN A 369 -14.86 10.41 -22.26
CA ASN A 369 -14.85 9.66 -23.51
C ASN A 369 -13.42 9.36 -24.00
N LEU A 370 -12.80 8.31 -23.46
CA LEU A 370 -11.47 7.80 -23.82
C LEU A 370 -11.53 6.79 -24.98
N THR A 371 -10.38 6.46 -25.55
CA THR A 371 -10.22 5.26 -26.39
C THR A 371 -10.15 3.98 -25.55
N LEU A 372 -10.36 2.81 -26.18
CA LEU A 372 -10.22 1.51 -25.52
C LEU A 372 -8.81 1.28 -24.97
N ALA A 373 -7.79 1.72 -25.71
CA ALA A 373 -6.40 1.60 -25.31
C ALA A 373 -6.09 2.48 -24.09
N GLU A 374 -6.43 3.77 -24.16
CA GLU A 374 -6.18 4.73 -23.07
C GLU A 374 -6.88 4.33 -21.77
N ALA A 375 -8.16 3.91 -21.83
CA ALA A 375 -8.89 3.50 -20.64
C ALA A 375 -8.24 2.28 -19.97
N LEU A 376 -7.79 1.30 -20.76
CA LEU A 376 -7.13 0.12 -20.23
C LEU A 376 -5.73 0.44 -19.68
N GLU A 377 -4.96 1.24 -20.39
CA GLU A 377 -3.61 1.63 -19.99
C GLU A 377 -3.62 2.44 -18.69
N ARG A 378 -4.47 3.48 -18.61
CA ARG A 378 -4.63 4.31 -17.40
C ARG A 378 -5.05 3.47 -16.19
N TYR A 379 -6.03 2.57 -16.37
CA TYR A 379 -6.48 1.70 -15.28
C TYR A 379 -5.39 0.73 -14.82
N ARG A 380 -4.59 0.17 -15.74
CA ARG A 380 -3.46 -0.73 -15.39
C ARG A 380 -2.33 -0.01 -14.67
N LYS A 381 -2.04 1.23 -15.06
CA LYS A 381 -1.01 2.05 -14.41
C LYS A 381 -1.32 2.34 -12.93
N LYS A 382 -2.56 2.12 -12.46
CA LYS A 382 -2.93 2.15 -11.03
C LYS A 382 -2.09 1.20 -10.16
N ASP A 383 -1.49 0.14 -10.72
CA ASP A 383 -0.63 -0.82 -10.00
C ASP A 383 0.50 -0.16 -9.15
N SER A 384 0.87 1.09 -9.46
CA SER A 384 1.77 1.86 -8.61
C SER A 384 1.32 2.01 -7.15
N ILE A 385 0.01 2.15 -6.89
CA ILE A 385 -0.49 2.25 -5.52
C ILE A 385 -0.33 0.94 -4.74
N GLU A 386 -0.41 -0.21 -5.43
CA GLU A 386 -0.14 -1.51 -4.83
C GLU A 386 1.35 -1.65 -4.48
N LYS A 387 2.25 -1.09 -5.30
CA LYS A 387 3.68 -0.98 -4.96
C LYS A 387 3.90 -0.08 -3.74
N ILE A 388 3.14 1.00 -3.60
CA ILE A 388 3.16 1.84 -2.38
C ILE A 388 2.70 1.03 -1.17
N PHE A 389 1.61 0.27 -1.25
CA PHE A 389 1.16 -0.58 -0.14
C PHE A 389 2.16 -1.67 0.20
N HIS A 390 2.74 -2.32 -0.79
CA HIS A 390 3.81 -3.30 -0.59
C HIS A 390 4.99 -2.66 0.14
N SER A 391 5.45 -1.49 -0.32
CA SER A 391 6.53 -0.74 0.30
C SER A 391 6.20 -0.37 1.75
N LEU A 392 5.02 0.19 2.03
CA LEU A 392 4.56 0.52 3.37
C LEU A 392 4.56 -0.72 4.30
N LYS A 393 4.09 -1.87 3.80
CA LYS A 393 3.95 -3.10 4.58
C LYS A 393 5.28 -3.81 4.84
N ASN A 394 6.16 -3.85 3.85
CA ASN A 394 7.31 -4.76 3.84
C ASN A 394 8.67 -4.05 3.87
N GLU A 395 8.75 -2.79 3.41
CA GLU A 395 10.03 -2.06 3.32
C GLU A 395 10.11 -0.96 4.39
N ILE A 396 9.04 -0.18 4.52
CA ILE A 396 8.83 0.84 5.58
C ILE A 396 8.17 0.23 6.82
N GLU A 397 7.82 -1.06 6.75
CA GLU A 397 7.33 -1.88 7.87
C GLU A 397 6.46 -1.10 8.87
N ILE A 398 5.35 -0.53 8.37
CA ILE A 398 4.37 0.10 9.26
C ILE A 398 3.74 -0.93 10.21
N LYS A 399 3.80 -2.21 9.84
CA LYS A 399 3.43 -3.36 10.69
C LYS A 399 4.69 -4.06 11.22
N PRO A 400 4.67 -4.59 12.46
CA PRO A 400 3.54 -4.59 13.39
C PRO A 400 3.35 -3.25 14.11
N LEU A 401 2.09 -2.78 14.18
CA LEU A 401 1.70 -1.60 14.93
C LEU A 401 1.70 -1.93 16.43
N ARG A 402 2.86 -1.79 17.09
CA ARG A 402 3.04 -2.07 18.53
C ARG A 402 2.66 -0.87 19.41
N VAL A 403 1.49 -0.30 19.14
CA VAL A 403 0.90 0.89 19.78
C VAL A 403 -0.53 0.59 20.19
N TRP A 404 -1.00 1.20 21.28
CA TRP A 404 -2.20 0.74 21.99
C TRP A 404 -3.40 1.65 21.74
N THR A 405 -3.20 2.97 21.71
CA THR A 405 -4.28 3.94 21.48
C THR A 405 -4.54 4.15 20.00
N GLU A 406 -5.78 4.47 19.66
CA GLU A 406 -6.20 4.81 18.29
C GLU A 406 -5.35 5.94 17.69
N ASN A 407 -5.16 7.04 18.43
CA ASN A 407 -4.36 8.16 17.95
C ASN A 407 -2.89 7.76 17.74
N SER A 408 -2.30 6.92 18.61
CA SER A 408 -0.93 6.43 18.43
C SER A 408 -0.80 5.50 17.20
N ILE A 409 -1.80 4.64 16.95
CA ILE A 409 -1.86 3.79 15.75
C ILE A 409 -1.80 4.66 14.49
N ARG A 410 -2.69 5.64 14.42
CA ARG A 410 -2.79 6.48 13.23
C ARG A 410 -1.60 7.44 13.09
N GLY A 411 -1.04 7.93 14.20
CA GLY A 411 0.20 8.72 14.19
C GLY A 411 1.41 7.92 13.71
N ALA A 412 1.53 6.65 14.10
CA ALA A 412 2.59 5.76 13.59
C ALA A 412 2.46 5.50 12.08
N ILE A 413 1.22 5.35 11.60
CA ILE A 413 0.93 5.26 10.16
C ILE A 413 1.32 6.56 9.44
N LEU A 414 1.05 7.73 10.03
CA LEU A 414 1.43 9.01 9.43
C LEU A 414 2.95 9.17 9.30
N ILE A 415 3.74 8.71 10.28
CA ILE A 415 5.20 8.66 10.17
C ILE A 415 5.64 7.72 9.04
N GLY A 416 5.02 6.54 8.93
CA GLY A 416 5.29 5.61 7.82
C GLY A 416 4.92 6.20 6.45
N PHE A 417 3.80 6.92 6.38
CA PHE A 417 3.38 7.65 5.19
C PHE A 417 4.41 8.74 4.83
N LEU A 418 4.92 9.49 5.80
CA LEU A 418 5.95 10.51 5.56
C LEU A 418 7.24 9.90 4.99
N ALA A 419 7.69 8.77 5.54
CA ALA A 419 8.84 8.05 5.00
C ALA A 419 8.57 7.56 3.56
N GLN A 420 7.35 7.09 3.27
CA GLN A 420 6.96 6.66 1.94
C GLN A 420 6.89 7.82 0.96
N LEU A 421 6.40 8.98 1.40
CA LEU A 421 6.40 10.21 0.63
C LEU A 421 7.83 10.58 0.23
N PHE A 422 8.80 10.53 1.17
CA PHE A 422 10.20 10.82 0.87
C PHE A 422 10.77 9.91 -0.21
N VAL A 423 10.54 8.60 -0.10
CA VAL A 423 10.98 7.63 -1.14
C VAL A 423 10.31 7.93 -2.49
N SER A 424 9.04 8.30 -2.49
CA SER A 424 8.29 8.57 -3.72
C SER A 424 8.76 9.86 -4.39
N LEU A 425 9.04 10.91 -3.60
CA LEU A 425 9.67 12.15 -4.09
C LEU A 425 11.08 11.91 -4.61
N VAL A 426 11.87 11.04 -3.97
CA VAL A 426 13.18 10.62 -4.51
C VAL A 426 13.01 10.00 -5.91
N ARG A 427 12.05 9.10 -6.11
CA ARG A 427 11.81 8.52 -7.45
C ARG A 427 11.36 9.53 -8.49
N TYR A 428 10.60 10.53 -8.04
CA TYR A 428 10.07 11.58 -8.90
C TYR A 428 11.18 12.57 -9.31
N GLU A 429 12.02 12.98 -8.37
CA GLU A 429 13.03 14.03 -8.56
C GLU A 429 14.39 13.50 -9.05
N VAL A 430 14.75 12.24 -8.76
CA VAL A 430 16.08 11.66 -9.04
C VAL A 430 15.95 10.60 -10.15
N PRO A 431 16.45 10.87 -11.38
CA PRO A 431 16.33 9.96 -12.51
C PRO A 431 16.86 8.54 -12.23
N GLU A 432 17.97 8.43 -11.52
CA GLU A 432 18.62 7.16 -11.15
C GLU A 432 17.74 6.31 -10.22
N ALA A 433 16.83 6.94 -9.47
CA ALA A 433 15.94 6.27 -8.54
C ALA A 433 14.57 5.92 -9.15
N LYS A 434 14.22 6.47 -10.32
CA LYS A 434 12.87 6.41 -10.92
C LYS A 434 12.25 5.00 -10.96
N HIS A 435 13.05 4.00 -11.31
CA HIS A 435 12.62 2.60 -11.41
C HIS A 435 13.16 1.70 -10.29
N VAL A 436 13.76 2.29 -9.24
CA VAL A 436 14.42 1.55 -8.17
C VAL A 436 13.43 1.21 -7.05
N ALA A 437 13.34 -0.08 -6.69
CA ALA A 437 12.49 -0.54 -5.60
C ALA A 437 12.93 0.05 -4.24
N THR A 438 11.98 0.21 -3.31
CA THR A 438 12.23 0.93 -2.04
C THR A 438 13.34 0.27 -1.24
N LYS A 439 13.39 -1.07 -1.28
CA LYS A 439 14.44 -1.87 -0.66
C LYS A 439 15.85 -1.44 -1.06
N PHE A 440 16.08 -1.19 -2.35
CA PHE A 440 17.40 -0.83 -2.87
C PHE A 440 17.76 0.63 -2.57
N ILE A 441 16.78 1.54 -2.60
CA ILE A 441 16.96 2.92 -2.12
C ILE A 441 17.39 2.91 -0.65
N LYS A 442 16.66 2.17 0.21
CA LYS A 442 17.00 2.01 1.63
C LYS A 442 18.40 1.42 1.81
N TYR A 443 18.71 0.34 1.10
CA TYR A 443 20.00 -0.34 1.19
C TYR A 443 21.17 0.59 0.82
N SER A 444 21.07 1.30 -0.30
CA SER A 444 22.07 2.28 -0.74
C SER A 444 22.28 3.40 0.29
N LEU A 445 21.19 3.93 0.86
CA LEU A 445 21.27 4.94 1.92
C LEU A 445 21.89 4.38 3.21
N MET A 446 21.53 3.15 3.61
CA MET A 446 22.06 2.52 4.82
C MET A 446 23.54 2.16 4.68
N ASN A 447 24.02 1.90 3.47
CA ASN A 447 25.44 1.63 3.22
C ASN A 447 26.30 2.87 3.40
N LEU A 448 25.79 4.07 3.12
CA LEU A 448 26.48 5.33 3.37
C LEU A 448 26.67 5.51 4.88
N THR A 449 27.92 5.45 5.32
CA THR A 449 28.29 5.55 6.73
C THR A 449 29.06 6.83 7.03
N VAL A 450 28.93 7.30 8.26
CA VAL A 450 29.81 8.31 8.83
C VAL A 450 30.59 7.72 10.00
N THR A 451 31.88 7.98 10.06
CA THR A 451 32.75 7.63 11.18
C THR A 451 33.11 8.90 11.95
N MET A 452 32.69 8.96 13.21
CA MET A 452 33.03 10.06 14.10
C MET A 452 34.35 9.76 14.83
N MET A 453 35.39 10.55 14.52
CA MET A 453 36.69 10.39 15.16
C MET A 453 36.72 11.07 16.53
N LYS A 454 36.76 10.29 17.61
CA LYS A 454 37.02 10.80 18.97
C LYS A 454 38.51 11.18 19.11
N GLY A 455 38.82 12.47 19.27
CA GLY A 455 40.17 13.01 19.47
C GLY A 455 40.20 14.12 20.54
N LYS A 456 41.42 14.48 21.00
CA LYS A 456 41.65 15.49 22.07
C LYS A 456 41.51 16.95 21.60
N GLU A 457 41.54 17.22 20.30
CA GLU A 457 41.37 18.56 19.75
C GLU A 457 39.89 18.91 19.59
N ARG A 458 39.52 20.16 19.88
CA ARG A 458 38.15 20.70 19.82
C ARG A 458 37.68 20.76 18.36
N GLY A 459 37.25 19.61 17.83
CA GLY A 459 36.64 19.49 16.51
C GLY A 459 36.44 18.02 16.15
N HIS A 460 35.20 17.57 16.08
CA HIS A 460 34.87 16.21 15.63
C HIS A 460 35.20 16.11 14.13
N ARG A 461 36.24 15.35 13.77
CA ARG A 461 36.48 14.98 12.37
C ARG A 461 35.51 13.86 11.99
N CYS A 462 34.69 14.09 10.98
CA CYS A 462 33.75 13.12 10.43
C CYS A 462 34.28 12.61 9.08
N LEU A 463 34.37 11.28 8.93
CA LEU A 463 34.72 10.63 7.66
C LEU A 463 33.49 9.94 7.09
N PHE A 464 33.10 10.31 5.87
CA PHE A 464 32.00 9.67 5.16
C PHE A 464 32.55 8.62 4.19
N SER A 465 31.93 7.45 4.18
CA SER A 465 32.39 6.29 3.41
C SER A 465 31.23 5.58 2.74
N ASN A 466 31.55 4.73 1.75
CA ASN A 466 30.60 3.89 1.00
C ASN A 466 29.59 4.68 0.15
N PHE A 467 30.07 5.72 -0.52
CA PHE A 467 29.31 6.37 -1.59
C PHE A 467 29.09 5.39 -2.75
N ASP A 468 27.87 5.33 -3.23
CA ASP A 468 27.51 4.65 -4.48
C ASP A 468 26.78 5.64 -5.39
N ALA A 469 26.54 5.25 -6.65
CA ALA A 469 25.91 6.14 -7.63
C ALA A 469 24.51 6.62 -7.16
N LEU A 470 23.76 5.75 -6.46
CA LEU A 470 22.40 6.02 -6.06
C LEU A 470 22.35 6.94 -4.83
N ASN A 471 23.10 6.67 -3.75
CA ASN A 471 23.10 7.54 -2.58
C ASN A 471 23.71 8.92 -2.88
N THR A 472 24.69 8.98 -3.79
CA THR A 472 25.27 10.23 -4.28
C THR A 472 24.23 11.07 -5.01
N ALA A 473 23.53 10.46 -5.97
CA ALA A 473 22.47 11.13 -6.74
C ALA A 473 21.31 11.59 -5.84
N ILE A 474 20.84 10.70 -4.94
CA ILE A 474 19.73 11.00 -4.01
C ILE A 474 20.07 12.20 -3.11
N LEU A 475 21.30 12.27 -2.59
CA LEU A 475 21.70 13.34 -1.69
C LEU A 475 22.13 14.61 -2.45
N GLY A 476 22.34 14.54 -3.76
CA GLY A 476 22.82 15.66 -4.57
C GLY A 476 24.26 16.05 -4.21
N LEU A 477 25.05 15.07 -3.75
CA LEU A 477 26.44 15.28 -3.42
C LEU A 477 27.24 15.28 -4.73
N LYS A 478 27.99 16.34 -5.00
CA LYS A 478 29.01 16.28 -6.04
C LYS A 478 30.07 15.31 -5.53
N CYS A 479 30.38 14.24 -6.26
CA CYS A 479 31.56 13.43 -5.99
C CYS A 479 32.79 14.32 -6.14
N GLY A 480 33.22 14.93 -5.04
CA GLY A 480 34.54 15.52 -4.94
C GLY A 480 35.53 14.38 -4.78
N VAL A 481 36.33 14.15 -5.81
CA VAL A 481 37.62 13.50 -5.65
C VAL A 481 38.42 14.45 -4.75
N GLY A 482 38.47 14.12 -3.45
CA GLY A 482 39.26 14.79 -2.44
C GLY A 482 40.36 13.87 -1.98
#